data_AF-A0A941QBL2-F1
#
_entry.id   AF-A0A941QBL2-F1
#
_cell.length_a   1.000
_cell.length_b   1.000
_cell.length_c   1.000
_cell.angle_alpha   90.00
_cell.angle_beta   90.00
_cell.angle_gamma   90.00
#
_symmetry.space_group_name_H-M   'P 1'
#
loop_
_entity.id
_entity.type
_entity.pdbx_description
1 polymer ?
#
loop_
_entity_poly.entity_id
_entity_poly.type
_entity_poly.pdbx_seq_one_letter_code
_entity_poly.pdbx_strand_id
1 'polypeptide(L)'
;MPPVRTSNSHPLPIAEVMAGDAGGRIGITFCPGKCGPSLYDYRWERDLAADLDVIEHWGARAIVTLIEAHELELLQVPDLGAQVVARGIAWHHLPIPDVQAPDERFATGWQRSGPALLDWLIAGQRVLVHCRGGFGRAGTVAAQLLVELGATPQDAIRRVRAARPGAIETAEQERYVLNLLRPLRERGEDV
;
A
#
# COMPACT_ATOMS: atom_id res chain seq x y z
N MET A 1 -19.30 -21.72 -14.76
CA MET A 1 -18.07 -20.90 -14.75
C MET A 1 -18.17 -19.93 -13.59
N PRO A 2 -17.08 -19.67 -12.85
CA PRO A 2 -17.12 -18.70 -11.75
C PRO A 2 -17.48 -17.30 -12.29
N PRO A 3 -18.29 -16.51 -11.56
CA PRO A 3 -18.56 -15.11 -11.89
C PRO A 3 -17.29 -14.31 -12.14
N VAL A 4 -17.36 -13.35 -13.07
CA VAL A 4 -16.23 -12.47 -13.42
C VAL A 4 -16.42 -11.10 -12.77
N ARG A 5 -15.38 -10.62 -12.10
CA ARG A 5 -15.30 -9.24 -11.58
C ARG A 5 -14.30 -8.43 -12.38
N THR A 6 -14.75 -7.29 -12.90
CA THR A 6 -13.96 -6.39 -13.74
C THR A 6 -13.83 -5.03 -13.07
N SER A 7 -13.02 -4.13 -13.63
CA SER A 7 -12.90 -2.74 -13.16
C SER A 7 -14.23 -1.98 -13.23
N ASN A 8 -15.12 -2.35 -14.17
CA ASN A 8 -16.43 -1.71 -14.32
C ASN A 8 -17.48 -2.28 -13.37
N SER A 9 -17.55 -3.61 -13.21
CA SER A 9 -18.55 -4.23 -12.33
C SER A 9 -18.21 -4.10 -10.85
N HIS A 10 -16.92 -4.02 -10.53
CA HIS A 10 -16.40 -3.89 -9.18
C HIS A 10 -15.26 -2.86 -9.19
N PRO A 11 -15.58 -1.56 -9.12
CA PRO A 11 -14.59 -0.48 -9.13
C PRO A 11 -13.48 -0.69 -8.08
N LEU A 12 -12.28 -0.22 -8.38
CA LEU A 12 -11.11 -0.38 -7.50
C LEU A 12 -11.37 0.35 -6.17
N PRO A 13 -11.50 -0.35 -5.03
CA PRO A 13 -11.70 0.31 -3.76
C PRO A 13 -10.36 0.83 -3.24
N ILE A 14 -10.30 2.09 -2.79
CA ILE A 14 -9.14 2.65 -2.11
C ILE A 14 -9.58 2.97 -0.68
N ALA A 15 -9.13 2.17 0.28
CA ALA A 15 -9.37 2.44 1.70
C ALA A 15 -8.39 3.52 2.16
N GLU A 16 -8.89 4.63 2.70
CA GLU A 16 -8.05 5.76 3.10
C GLU A 16 -7.75 5.76 4.60
N VAL A 17 -6.49 6.02 4.94
CA VAL A 17 -6.06 6.35 6.30
C VAL A 17 -5.42 7.75 6.27
N MET A 18 -5.89 8.63 7.15
CA MET A 18 -5.26 9.94 7.34
C MET A 18 -3.83 9.77 7.84
N ALA A 19 -2.88 10.55 7.34
CA ALA A 19 -1.45 10.45 7.64
C ALA A 19 -0.92 11.67 8.43
N GLY A 20 -1.79 12.33 9.20
CA GLY A 20 -1.48 13.53 9.99
C GLY A 20 -2.47 14.66 9.70
N ASP A 21 -2.25 15.81 10.35
CA ASP A 21 -3.19 16.94 10.34
C ASP A 21 -3.08 17.79 9.06
N ALA A 22 -1.95 17.71 8.35
CA ALA A 22 -1.71 18.41 7.09
C ALA A 22 -2.51 17.85 5.89
N GLY A 23 -3.37 16.85 6.11
CA GLY A 23 -4.29 16.33 5.09
C GLY A 23 -3.74 15.18 4.24
N GLY A 24 -2.53 14.69 4.52
CA GLY A 24 -1.92 13.57 3.82
C GLY A 24 -2.73 12.28 3.97
N ARG A 25 -2.73 11.43 2.94
CA ARG A 25 -3.54 10.19 2.92
C ARG A 25 -2.76 9.00 2.43
N ILE A 26 -2.92 7.89 3.14
CA ILE A 26 -2.45 6.57 2.72
C ILE A 26 -3.64 5.81 2.17
N GLY A 27 -3.59 5.45 0.89
CA GLY A 27 -4.60 4.62 0.25
C GLY A 27 -4.16 3.15 0.25
N ILE A 28 -5.05 2.23 0.61
CA ILE A 28 -4.79 0.79 0.62
C ILE A 28 -5.73 0.12 -0.36
N THR A 29 -5.17 -0.65 -1.30
CA THR A 29 -5.95 -1.41 -2.27
C THR A 29 -5.28 -2.73 -2.67
N PHE A 30 -6.00 -3.57 -3.41
CA PHE A 30 -5.43 -4.75 -4.05
C PHE A 30 -4.74 -4.38 -5.37
N CYS A 31 -3.96 -5.29 -5.93
CA CYS A 31 -3.20 -5.04 -7.16
C CYS A 31 -4.09 -4.52 -8.31
N PRO A 32 -3.83 -3.30 -8.83
CA PRO A 32 -4.48 -2.75 -10.00
C PRO A 32 -4.32 -3.67 -11.21
N GLY A 33 -5.36 -3.79 -12.04
CA GLY A 33 -5.34 -4.59 -13.28
C GLY A 33 -5.25 -6.10 -13.07
N LYS A 34 -5.25 -6.57 -11.82
CA LYS A 34 -5.03 -8.00 -11.55
C LYS A 34 -6.06 -8.88 -12.26
N CYS A 35 -5.58 -9.94 -12.88
CA CYS A 35 -6.38 -10.99 -13.48
C CYS A 35 -6.10 -12.34 -12.80
N GLY A 36 -7.03 -13.29 -12.93
CA GLY A 36 -6.87 -14.66 -12.45
C GLY A 36 -7.85 -15.07 -11.33
N PRO A 37 -7.65 -16.26 -10.74
CA PRO A 37 -8.57 -16.79 -9.74
C PRO A 37 -8.55 -15.98 -8.44
N SER A 38 -9.71 -15.85 -7.81
CA SER A 38 -9.84 -15.32 -6.45
C SER A 38 -9.77 -16.44 -5.41
N LEU A 39 -9.57 -16.08 -4.14
CA LEU A 39 -9.76 -17.00 -3.00
C LEU A 39 -11.24 -17.30 -2.72
N TYR A 40 -12.14 -16.59 -3.40
CA TYR A 40 -13.59 -16.73 -3.33
C TYR A 40 -14.12 -17.28 -4.66
N ASP A 41 -15.42 -17.59 -4.71
CA ASP A 41 -16.11 -18.15 -5.88
C ASP A 41 -16.32 -17.14 -7.02
N TYR A 42 -15.25 -16.48 -7.47
CA TYR A 42 -15.21 -15.59 -8.64
C TYR A 42 -13.78 -15.48 -9.19
N ARG A 43 -13.64 -14.93 -10.40
CA ARG A 43 -12.33 -14.57 -11.00
C ARG A 43 -12.23 -13.08 -11.28
N TRP A 44 -11.01 -12.58 -11.31
CA TRP A 44 -10.70 -11.21 -11.69
C TRP A 44 -10.34 -11.13 -13.18
N GLU A 45 -10.90 -10.14 -13.87
CA GLU A 45 -10.54 -9.69 -15.21
C GLU A 45 -10.56 -8.16 -15.19
N ARG A 46 -9.57 -7.58 -14.54
CA ARG A 46 -9.49 -6.13 -14.36
C ARG A 46 -8.66 -5.52 -15.48
N ASP A 47 -8.97 -4.29 -15.80
CA ASP A 47 -8.20 -3.52 -16.76
C ASP A 47 -7.20 -2.64 -16.01
N LEU A 48 -5.92 -2.80 -16.33
CA LEU A 48 -4.84 -2.07 -15.64
C LEU A 48 -4.96 -0.57 -15.88
N ALA A 49 -5.27 -0.14 -17.10
CA ALA A 49 -5.39 1.28 -17.41
C ALA A 49 -6.55 1.92 -16.64
N ALA A 50 -7.73 1.31 -16.67
CA ALA A 50 -8.91 1.79 -15.95
C ALA A 50 -8.68 1.87 -14.43
N ASP A 51 -8.00 0.88 -13.84
CA ASP A 51 -7.66 0.93 -12.42
C ASP A 51 -6.63 2.03 -12.10
N LEU A 52 -5.64 2.23 -12.97
CA LEU A 52 -4.66 3.32 -12.80
C LEU A 52 -5.30 4.70 -12.99
N ASP A 53 -6.29 4.83 -13.87
CA ASP A 53 -7.05 6.07 -14.03
C ASP A 53 -7.85 6.38 -12.76
N VAL A 54 -8.42 5.38 -12.08
CA VAL A 54 -9.05 5.58 -10.76
C VAL A 54 -8.03 6.08 -9.73
N ILE A 55 -6.80 5.55 -9.74
CA ILE A 55 -5.74 5.96 -8.81
C ILE A 55 -5.23 7.38 -9.12
N GLU A 56 -5.13 7.75 -10.39
CA GLU A 56 -4.79 9.09 -10.83
C GLU A 56 -5.87 10.10 -10.41
N HIS A 57 -7.14 9.80 -10.64
CA HIS A 57 -8.27 10.63 -10.19
C HIS A 57 -8.35 10.75 -8.67
N TRP A 58 -7.94 9.71 -7.95
CA TRP A 58 -7.80 9.76 -6.49
C TRP A 58 -6.67 10.72 -6.04
N GLY A 59 -5.78 11.11 -6.95
CA GLY A 59 -4.72 12.08 -6.72
C GLY A 59 -3.45 11.47 -6.15
N ALA A 60 -3.14 10.21 -6.46
CA ALA A 60 -1.94 9.55 -5.98
C ALA A 60 -0.68 10.29 -6.46
N ARG A 61 0.13 10.74 -5.52
CA ARG A 61 1.48 11.23 -5.80
C ARG A 61 2.45 10.06 -6.04
N ALA A 62 2.25 8.97 -5.32
CA ALA A 62 3.09 7.78 -5.41
C ALA A 62 2.29 6.49 -5.25
N ILE A 63 2.79 5.42 -5.86
CA ILE A 63 2.29 4.05 -5.68
C ILE A 63 3.44 3.17 -5.19
N VAL A 64 3.21 2.49 -4.08
CA VAL A 64 4.10 1.48 -3.51
C VAL A 64 3.56 0.09 -3.88
N THR A 65 4.31 -0.61 -4.72
CA THR A 65 4.00 -1.97 -5.16
C THR A 65 4.77 -2.97 -4.28
N LEU A 66 4.05 -3.79 -3.52
CA LEU A 66 4.65 -4.75 -2.58
C LEU A 66 4.71 -6.19 -3.09
N ILE A 67 4.10 -6.47 -4.24
CA ILE A 67 4.16 -7.81 -4.85
C ILE A 67 5.47 -8.03 -5.58
N GLU A 68 5.93 -9.27 -5.62
CA GLU A 68 7.15 -9.66 -6.30
C GLU A 68 7.00 -9.64 -7.83
N ALA A 69 8.11 -9.62 -8.56
CA ALA A 69 8.08 -9.58 -10.03
C ALA A 69 7.32 -10.77 -10.63
N HIS A 70 7.47 -11.97 -10.06
CA HIS A 70 6.74 -13.15 -10.51
C HIS A 70 5.22 -13.05 -10.23
N GLU A 71 4.81 -12.30 -9.19
CA GLU A 71 3.40 -12.03 -8.92
C GLU A 71 2.82 -11.04 -9.93
N LEU A 72 3.59 -10.06 -10.43
CA LEU A 72 3.13 -9.18 -11.51
C LEU A 72 2.78 -9.98 -12.78
N GLU A 73 3.64 -10.94 -13.15
CA GLU A 73 3.38 -11.87 -14.26
C GLU A 73 2.16 -12.74 -13.99
N LEU A 74 2.08 -13.35 -12.80
CA LEU A 74 0.95 -14.20 -12.41
C LEU A 74 -0.39 -13.46 -12.47
N LEU A 75 -0.40 -12.19 -12.11
CA LEU A 75 -1.58 -11.33 -12.11
C LEU A 75 -1.82 -10.64 -13.46
N GLN A 76 -1.02 -10.94 -14.49
CA GLN A 76 -1.09 -10.40 -15.85
C GLN A 76 -0.93 -8.87 -15.91
N VAL A 77 -0.05 -8.32 -15.08
CA VAL A 77 0.26 -6.89 -15.03
C VAL A 77 1.78 -6.61 -15.03
N PRO A 78 2.57 -7.21 -15.95
CA PRO A 78 4.03 -7.00 -15.99
C PRO A 78 4.42 -5.53 -16.21
N ASP A 79 3.59 -4.78 -16.94
CA ASP A 79 3.84 -3.38 -17.29
C ASP A 79 3.33 -2.36 -16.25
N LEU A 80 2.86 -2.82 -15.08
CA LEU A 80 2.27 -1.94 -14.05
C LEU A 80 3.17 -0.75 -13.75
N GLY A 81 4.46 -0.99 -13.49
CA GLY A 81 5.40 0.07 -13.17
C GLY A 81 5.58 1.09 -14.27
N ALA A 82 5.72 0.63 -15.52
CA ALA A 82 5.85 1.50 -16.68
C ALA A 82 4.59 2.37 -16.88
N GLN A 83 3.40 1.79 -16.70
CA GLN A 83 2.14 2.51 -16.83
C GLN A 83 1.88 3.52 -15.69
N VAL A 84 2.38 3.25 -14.49
CA VAL A 84 2.35 4.20 -13.37
C VAL A 84 3.23 5.41 -13.68
N VAL A 85 4.47 5.17 -14.12
CA VAL A 85 5.41 6.25 -14.48
C VAL A 85 4.91 7.06 -15.66
N ALA A 86 4.29 6.44 -16.66
CA ALA A 86 3.70 7.13 -17.82
C ALA A 86 2.58 8.13 -17.43
N ARG A 87 1.93 7.93 -16.28
CA ARG A 87 0.92 8.85 -15.71
C ARG A 87 1.52 9.93 -14.80
N GLY A 88 2.86 10.04 -14.73
CA GLY A 88 3.54 11.01 -13.86
C GLY A 88 3.45 10.70 -12.37
N ILE A 89 3.03 9.49 -12.00
CA ILE A 89 2.95 9.02 -10.62
C ILE A 89 4.29 8.38 -10.25
N ALA A 90 4.82 8.68 -9.06
CA ALA A 90 6.07 8.06 -8.60
C ALA A 90 5.84 6.57 -8.28
N TRP A 91 6.61 5.69 -8.91
CA TRP A 91 6.51 4.25 -8.68
C TRP A 91 7.64 3.74 -7.77
N HIS A 92 7.26 3.07 -6.69
CA HIS A 92 8.19 2.46 -5.74
C HIS A 92 7.92 0.95 -5.65
N HIS A 93 8.77 0.14 -6.28
CA HIS A 93 8.69 -1.32 -6.18
C HIS A 93 9.48 -1.83 -4.97
N LEU A 94 8.77 -2.22 -3.92
CA LEU A 94 9.32 -2.66 -2.63
C LEU A 94 8.77 -4.06 -2.30
N PRO A 95 9.24 -5.11 -3.00
CA PRO A 95 8.66 -6.44 -2.91
C PRO A 95 8.79 -7.05 -1.51
N ILE A 96 7.70 -7.65 -1.03
CA ILE A 96 7.63 -8.46 0.19
C ILE A 96 7.02 -9.82 -0.21
N PRO A 97 7.66 -10.95 0.16
CA PRO A 97 7.13 -12.28 -0.14
C PRO A 97 5.69 -12.46 0.33
N ASP A 98 4.88 -13.22 -0.41
CA ASP A 98 3.45 -13.34 -0.11
C ASP A 98 3.21 -13.82 1.33
N VAL A 99 2.18 -13.24 1.96
CA VAL A 99 1.79 -13.40 3.38
C VAL A 99 2.86 -13.09 4.46
N GLN A 100 4.10 -12.76 4.09
CA GLN A 100 5.17 -12.45 5.04
C GLN A 100 5.09 -11.01 5.58
N ALA A 101 5.87 -10.74 6.63
CA ALA A 101 6.20 -9.39 7.06
C ALA A 101 7.38 -8.82 6.22
N PRO A 102 7.60 -7.49 6.23
CA PRO A 102 8.75 -6.90 5.56
C PRO A 102 10.09 -7.43 6.11
N ASP A 103 11.03 -7.73 5.21
CA ASP A 103 12.34 -8.30 5.49
C ASP A 103 13.49 -7.30 5.26
N GLU A 104 14.74 -7.77 5.32
CA GLU A 104 15.93 -6.93 5.08
C GLU A 104 16.00 -6.36 3.66
N ARG A 105 15.49 -7.08 2.67
CA ARG A 105 15.43 -6.61 1.28
C ARG A 105 14.47 -5.44 1.18
N PHE A 106 13.28 -5.55 1.78
CA PHE A 106 12.34 -4.45 1.89
C PHE A 106 12.98 -3.28 2.64
N ALA A 107 13.60 -3.51 3.80
CA ALA A 107 14.23 -2.44 4.60
C ALA A 107 15.29 -1.67 3.81
N THR A 108 16.11 -2.37 3.03
CA THR A 108 17.11 -1.75 2.14
C THR A 108 16.47 -0.90 1.05
N GLY A 109 15.35 -1.36 0.47
CA GLY A 109 14.56 -0.56 -0.46
C GLY A 109 13.88 0.64 0.19
N TRP A 110 13.38 0.45 1.41
CA TRP A 110 12.72 1.47 2.21
C TRP A 110 13.65 2.64 2.52
N GLN A 111 14.92 2.39 2.84
CA GLN A 111 15.91 3.46 3.05
C GLN A 111 16.03 4.44 1.87
N ARG A 112 15.73 3.99 0.64
CA ARG A 112 15.76 4.83 -0.56
C ARG A 112 14.42 5.51 -0.87
N SER A 113 13.30 4.88 -0.51
CA SER A 113 11.95 5.31 -0.91
C SER A 113 11.16 5.98 0.21
N GLY A 114 11.29 5.46 1.44
CA GLY A 114 10.58 5.88 2.64
C GLY A 114 10.65 7.39 2.88
N PRO A 115 11.84 8.03 2.88
CA PRO A 115 11.95 9.47 3.11
C PRO A 115 11.06 10.30 2.18
N ALA A 116 11.07 10.02 0.87
CA ALA A 116 10.24 10.76 -0.10
C ALA A 116 8.73 10.50 0.11
N LEU A 117 8.34 9.26 0.43
CA LEU A 117 6.96 8.91 0.72
C LEU A 117 6.44 9.65 1.96
N LEU A 118 7.25 9.75 3.01
CA LEU A 118 6.94 10.50 4.22
C LEU A 118 6.83 11.99 3.95
N ASP A 119 7.79 12.57 3.22
CA ASP A 119 7.79 14.00 2.87
C ASP A 119 6.51 14.37 2.09
N TRP A 120 6.08 13.53 1.15
CA TRP A 120 4.82 13.73 0.43
C TRP A 120 3.60 13.65 1.34
N LEU A 121 3.54 12.71 2.27
CA LEU A 121 2.45 12.62 3.24
C LEU A 121 2.40 13.83 4.18
N ILE A 122 3.56 14.29 4.66
CA ILE A 122 3.70 15.50 5.47
C ILE A 122 3.23 16.74 4.70
N ALA A 123 3.53 16.81 3.40
CA ALA A 123 3.09 17.88 2.50
C ALA A 123 1.60 17.78 2.10
N GLY A 124 0.81 16.90 2.71
CA GLY A 124 -0.61 16.75 2.43
C GLY A 124 -0.93 15.94 1.18
N GLN A 125 0.06 15.31 0.56
CA GLN A 125 -0.12 14.50 -0.65
C GLN A 125 -0.55 13.06 -0.31
N ARG A 126 -0.83 12.29 -1.35
CA ARG A 126 -1.47 10.99 -1.25
C ARG A 126 -0.53 9.88 -1.73
N VAL A 127 -0.35 8.85 -0.91
CA VAL A 127 0.47 7.67 -1.24
C VAL A 127 -0.45 6.45 -1.26
N LEU A 128 -0.47 5.73 -2.38
CA LEU A 128 -1.17 4.46 -2.50
C LEU A 128 -0.20 3.30 -2.19
N VAL A 129 -0.63 2.33 -1.39
CA VAL A 129 0.09 1.10 -1.09
C VAL A 129 -0.77 -0.08 -1.52
N HIS A 130 -0.19 -1.01 -2.27
CA HIS A 130 -0.89 -2.24 -2.65
C HIS A 130 -0.02 -3.49 -2.54
N CYS A 131 -0.68 -4.62 -2.33
CA CYS A 131 -0.12 -5.95 -2.52
C CYS A 131 -1.07 -6.76 -3.42
N ARG A 132 -1.10 -8.09 -3.32
CA ARG A 132 -2.03 -8.91 -4.10
C ARG A 132 -3.48 -8.72 -3.67
N GLY A 133 -3.74 -8.80 -2.36
CA GLY A 133 -5.09 -8.72 -1.77
C GLY A 133 -5.46 -7.35 -1.18
N GLY A 134 -4.47 -6.51 -0.87
CA GLY A 134 -4.70 -5.21 -0.21
C GLY A 134 -5.11 -5.31 1.26
N PHE A 135 -4.56 -6.29 1.99
CA PHE A 135 -4.85 -6.51 3.41
C PHE A 135 -3.58 -6.65 4.26
N GLY A 136 -2.83 -7.75 4.12
CA GLY A 136 -1.66 -8.05 4.96
C GLY A 136 -0.49 -7.13 4.69
N ARG A 137 0.34 -7.46 3.68
CA ARG A 137 1.52 -6.67 3.28
C ARG A 137 1.22 -5.17 3.14
N ALA A 138 0.13 -4.82 2.44
CA ALA A 138 -0.26 -3.43 2.22
C ALA A 138 -0.66 -2.72 3.53
N GLY A 139 -1.41 -3.40 4.41
CA GLY A 139 -1.73 -2.87 5.73
C GLY A 139 -0.51 -2.70 6.61
N THR A 140 0.44 -3.63 6.57
CA THR A 140 1.70 -3.57 7.34
C THR A 140 2.53 -2.36 6.95
N VAL A 141 2.72 -2.11 5.65
CA VAL A 141 3.49 -0.95 5.18
C VAL A 141 2.73 0.36 5.38
N ALA A 142 1.40 0.36 5.25
CA ALA A 142 0.59 1.52 5.63
C ALA A 142 0.73 1.87 7.12
N ALA A 143 0.78 0.86 7.99
CA ALA A 143 1.02 1.07 9.42
C ALA A 143 2.44 1.57 9.69
N GLN A 144 3.45 1.08 8.97
CA GLN A 144 4.82 1.57 9.07
C GLN A 144 4.91 3.06 8.74
N LEU A 145 4.27 3.51 7.65
CA LEU A 145 4.19 4.94 7.31
C LEU A 145 3.61 5.76 8.47
N LEU A 146 2.53 5.31 9.11
CA LEU A 146 1.94 6.00 10.25
C LEU A 146 2.88 6.06 11.47
N VAL A 147 3.60 4.97 11.76
CA VAL A 147 4.57 4.95 12.87
C VAL A 147 5.72 5.90 12.60
N GLU A 148 6.23 5.93 11.38
CA GLU A 148 7.30 6.86 10.97
C GLU A 148 6.83 8.32 10.94
N LEU A 149 5.52 8.56 10.79
CA LEU A 149 4.88 9.87 10.96
C LEU A 149 4.54 10.21 12.42
N GLY A 150 4.91 9.35 13.38
CA GLY A 150 4.80 9.62 14.81
C GLY A 150 3.62 8.97 15.53
N ALA A 151 2.81 8.13 14.87
CA ALA A 151 1.80 7.31 15.56
C ALA A 151 2.47 6.26 16.48
N THR A 152 1.77 5.78 17.51
CA THR A 152 2.24 4.56 18.18
C THR A 152 1.98 3.36 17.27
N PRO A 153 2.77 2.28 17.34
CA PRO A 153 2.48 1.06 16.60
C PRO A 153 1.03 0.55 16.81
N GLN A 154 0.53 0.59 18.04
CA GLN A 154 -0.84 0.17 18.37
C GLN A 154 -1.88 1.07 17.71
N ASP A 155 -1.64 2.38 17.69
CA ASP A 155 -2.54 3.33 17.02
C ASP A 155 -2.52 3.16 15.51
N ALA A 156 -1.35 2.96 14.91
CA ALA A 156 -1.20 2.70 13.48
C ALA A 156 -1.97 1.43 13.06
N ILE A 157 -1.81 0.32 13.79
CA ILE A 157 -2.56 -0.92 13.56
C ILE A 157 -4.07 -0.67 13.64
N ARG A 158 -4.54 0.02 14.68
CA ARG A 158 -5.96 0.33 14.88
C ARG A 158 -6.51 1.15 13.72
N ARG A 159 -5.82 2.21 13.30
CA ARG A 159 -6.26 3.10 12.20
C ARG A 159 -6.31 2.38 10.86
N VAL A 160 -5.29 1.58 10.57
CA VAL A 160 -5.26 0.76 9.35
C VAL A 160 -6.42 -0.25 9.36
N ARG A 161 -6.66 -0.96 10.47
CA ARG A 161 -7.78 -1.91 10.60
C ARG A 161 -9.16 -1.23 10.57
N ALA A 162 -9.27 0.01 11.05
CA ALA A 162 -10.51 0.78 10.95
C ALA A 162 -10.85 1.15 9.51
N ALA A 163 -9.86 1.59 8.72
CA ALA A 163 -10.06 1.89 7.29
C ALA A 163 -10.21 0.64 6.43
N ARG A 164 -9.47 -0.42 6.75
CA ARG A 164 -9.45 -1.69 6.03
C ARG A 164 -9.59 -2.86 7.03
N PRO A 165 -10.83 -3.25 7.36
CA PRO A 165 -11.07 -4.37 8.28
C PRO A 165 -10.35 -5.65 7.82
N GLY A 166 -9.65 -6.31 8.73
CA GLY A 166 -8.83 -7.50 8.45
C GLY A 166 -7.43 -7.22 7.89
N ALA A 167 -7.02 -5.95 7.74
CA ALA A 167 -5.64 -5.63 7.39
C ALA A 167 -4.65 -6.02 8.49
N ILE A 168 -3.39 -6.25 8.08
CA ILE A 168 -2.33 -6.82 8.94
C ILE A 168 -2.77 -8.22 9.39
N GLU A 169 -2.65 -9.17 8.47
CA GLU A 169 -3.31 -10.47 8.47
C GLU A 169 -2.64 -11.49 9.40
N THR A 170 -1.32 -11.40 9.56
CA THR A 170 -0.54 -12.40 10.33
C THR A 170 0.03 -11.81 11.62
N ALA A 171 0.25 -12.68 12.61
CA ALA A 171 0.90 -12.30 13.87
C ALA A 171 2.33 -11.78 13.65
N GLU A 172 3.01 -12.25 12.60
CA GLU A 172 4.34 -11.77 12.22
C GLU A 172 4.30 -10.35 11.67
N GLN A 173 3.32 -10.03 10.82
CA GLN A 173 3.07 -8.68 10.32
C GLN A 173 2.71 -7.71 11.46
N GLU A 174 1.87 -8.15 12.41
CA GLU A 174 1.54 -7.33 13.57
C GLU A 174 2.77 -7.09 14.45
N ARG A 175 3.55 -8.14 14.74
CA ARG A 175 4.79 -8.03 15.51
C ARG A 175 5.84 -7.15 14.84
N TYR A 176 5.93 -7.19 13.51
CA TYR A 176 6.77 -6.27 12.74
C TYR A 176 6.42 -4.81 13.07
N VAL A 177 5.13 -4.44 12.96
CA VAL A 177 4.68 -3.08 13.25
C VAL A 177 4.94 -2.71 14.71
N LEU A 178 4.62 -3.60 15.65
CA LEU A 178 4.84 -3.38 17.09
C LEU A 178 6.31 -3.16 17.46
N ASN A 179 7.24 -3.72 16.69
CA ASN A 179 8.68 -3.57 16.89
C ASN A 179 9.29 -2.37 16.15
N LEU A 180 8.51 -1.63 15.36
CA LEU A 180 8.99 -0.41 14.73
C LEU A 180 9.33 0.62 15.81
N LEU A 181 10.55 1.12 15.74
CA LEU A 181 10.96 2.25 16.55
C LEU A 181 10.30 3.50 15.98
N ARG A 182 9.71 4.33 16.85
CA ARG A 182 9.39 5.70 16.45
C ARG A 182 10.69 6.39 16.06
N PRO A 183 10.75 7.10 14.92
CA PRO A 183 11.90 7.94 14.65
C PRO A 183 12.06 8.92 15.82
N LEU A 184 13.27 9.01 16.36
CA LEU A 184 13.67 10.02 17.32
C LEU A 184 13.74 11.38 16.62
N ARG A 185 12.61 11.90 16.14
CA ARG A 185 12.52 13.32 15.76
C ARG A 185 12.31 14.08 17.07
N GLU A 186 13.47 14.40 17.64
CA GLU A 186 13.80 15.30 18.74
C GLU A 186 12.66 15.80 19.64
N ARG A 187 12.83 15.54 20.94
CA ARG A 187 12.31 16.37 22.04
C ARG A 187 12.67 17.82 21.75
N GLY A 188 11.70 18.61 21.30
CA GLY A 188 11.91 19.99 20.90
C GLY A 188 10.72 20.89 21.24
N GLU A 189 10.05 20.66 22.37
CA GLU A 189 9.15 21.63 23.01
C GLU A 189 9.25 21.44 24.53
N ASP A 190 10.37 21.90 25.09
CA ASP A 190 10.50 22.27 26.50
C ASP A 190 11.45 23.47 26.56
N VAL A 191 10.95 24.66 26.20
CA VAL A 191 11.38 25.96 26.73
C VAL A 191 10.16 26.88 26.79
#